data_AF-M0MTP8-F1
#
_entry.id   AF-M0MTP8-F1
#
_cell.length_a   1.000
_cell.length_b   1.000
_cell.length_c   1.000
_cell.angle_alpha   90.00
_cell.angle_beta   90.00
_cell.angle_gamma   90.00
#
_symmetry.space_group_name_H-M   'P 1'
#
loop_
_entity.id
_entity.type
_entity.pdbx_description
1 polymer ?
#
loop_
_entity_poly.entity_id
_entity_poly.type
_entity_poly.pdbx_seq_one_letter_code
_entity_poly.pdbx_strand_id
1 'polypeptide(L)' 'MVVLFATAALAWVVFSTLAVDPAALTAGVVMFGTPTSVSTFVYTTELGGDEGFASLNVFVTTVASIGSLFVLIHLIG' A
#
# COMPACT_ATOMS: atom_id res chain seq x y z
N MET A 1 6.39 5.34 -4.47
CA MET A 1 5.65 4.65 -5.55
C MET A 1 5.89 3.15 -5.59
N VAL A 2 7.12 2.67 -5.39
CA VAL A 2 7.41 1.22 -5.38
C VAL A 2 6.51 0.47 -4.40
N VAL A 3 6.31 0.99 -3.19
CA VAL A 3 5.51 0.33 -2.15
C VAL A 3 4.06 0.08 -2.62
N LEU A 4 3.35 1.10 -3.13
CA LEU A 4 1.94 1.01 -3.57
C LEU A 4 1.64 -0.18 -4.49
N PHE A 5 2.50 -0.42 -5.48
CA PHE A 5 2.32 -1.51 -6.45
C PHE A 5 2.96 -2.81 -6.00
N ALA A 6 4.12 -2.74 -5.34
CA ALA A 6 4.83 -3.94 -4.89
C ALA A 6 4.05 -4.68 -3.80
N THR A 7 3.48 -3.98 -2.81
CA THR A 7 2.72 -4.62 -1.73
C THR A 7 1.37 -5.15 -2.21
N ALA A 8 0.69 -4.45 -3.13
CA ALA A 8 -0.53 -4.94 -3.78
C ALA A 8 -0.25 -6.19 -4.63
N ALA A 9 0.82 -6.20 -5.43
CA ALA A 9 1.22 -7.37 -6.22
C ALA A 9 1.59 -8.56 -5.32
N LEU A 10 2.32 -8.32 -4.23
CA LEU A 10 2.63 -9.33 -3.23
C LEU A 10 1.36 -9.91 -2.61
N ALA A 11 0.39 -9.06 -2.23
CA ALA A 11 -0.88 -9.51 -1.70
C ALA A 11 -1.66 -10.36 -2.71
N TRP A 12 -1.67 -9.97 -3.98
CA TRP A 12 -2.31 -10.74 -5.04
C TRP A 12 -1.68 -12.12 -5.20
N VAL A 13 -0.34 -12.20 -5.25
CA VAL A 13 0.38 -13.48 -5.33
C VAL A 13 0.07 -14.35 -4.11
N VAL A 14 0.19 -13.80 -2.89
CA VAL A 14 -0.04 -14.58 -1.67
C VAL A 14 -1.48 -15.07 -1.59
N PHE A 15 -2.47 -14.20 -1.73
CA PHE A 15 -3.87 -14.59 -1.59
C PHE A 15 -4.35 -15.51 -2.73
N SER A 16 -3.83 -15.35 -3.95
CA SER A 16 -4.12 -16.31 -5.04
C SER A 16 -3.52 -17.69 -4.76
N THR A 17 -2.31 -17.78 -4.19
CA THR A 17 -1.69 -19.07 -3.82
C THR A 17 -2.40 -19.77 -2.66
N LEU A 18 -3.02 -19.01 -1.75
CA LEU A 18 -3.76 -19.54 -0.61
C LEU A 18 -5.21 -19.93 -0.94
N ALA A 19 -5.67 -19.70 -2.17
CA ALA A 19 -7.02 -20.01 -2.64
C ALA A 19 -8.13 -19.47 -1.72
N VAL A 20 -7.96 -18.25 -1.21
CA VAL A 20 -9.00 -17.54 -0.44
C VAL A 20 -10.20 -17.21 -1.31
N ASP A 21 -11.35 -16.91 -0.69
CA ASP A 21 -12.52 -16.49 -1.45
C ASP A 21 -12.27 -15.17 -2.21
N PRO A 22 -13.00 -14.92 -3.32
CA PRO A 22 -12.76 -13.73 -4.14
C PRO A 22 -12.91 -12.40 -3.38
N ALA A 23 -13.82 -12.31 -2.41
CA ALA A 23 -14.01 -11.09 -1.66
C ALA A 23 -12.82 -10.80 -0.74
N ALA A 24 -12.28 -11.83 -0.08
CA ALA A 24 -11.06 -11.72 0.72
C ALA A 24 -9.84 -11.36 -0.14
N LEU A 25 -9.71 -11.91 -1.34
CA LEU A 25 -8.63 -11.56 -2.28
C LEU A 25 -8.71 -10.08 -2.67
N THR A 26 -9.86 -9.62 -3.15
CA THR A 26 -10.04 -8.22 -3.57
C THR A 26 -9.83 -7.26 -2.40
N ALA A 27 -10.45 -7.53 -1.24
CA ALA A 27 -10.27 -6.69 -0.04
C ALA A 27 -8.80 -6.63 0.39
N GLY A 28 -8.12 -7.79 0.40
CA GLY A 28 -6.71 -7.87 0.75
C GLY A 28 -5.82 -7.06 -0.19
N VAL A 29 -5.96 -7.25 -1.50
CA VAL A 29 -5.15 -6.52 -2.50
C VAL A 29 -5.38 -5.02 -2.42
N VAL A 30 -6.64 -4.56 -2.27
CA VAL A 30 -6.94 -3.13 -2.08
C VAL A 30 -6.28 -2.61 -0.80
N MET A 31 -6.40 -3.34 0.31
CA MET A 31 -5.84 -2.93 1.60
C MET A 31 -4.32 -2.80 1.54
N PHE A 32 -3.63 -3.73 0.87
CA PHE A 32 -2.18 -3.65 0.68
C PHE A 32 -1.73 -2.64 -0.38
N GLY A 33 -2.64 -2.13 -1.22
CA GLY A 33 -2.37 -1.05 -2.17
C GLY A 33 -2.55 0.36 -1.60
N THR A 34 -2.92 0.48 -0.32
CA THR A 34 -3.12 1.77 0.37
C THR A 34 -1.80 2.54 0.59
N PRO A 35 -1.85 3.87 0.77
CA PRO A 35 -0.64 4.68 0.98
C PRO A 35 0.09 4.32 2.28
N THR A 36 1.34 4.78 2.39
CA THR A 36 2.16 4.54 3.60
C THR A 36 1.51 5.22 4.81
N SER A 37 1.47 4.49 5.94
CA SER A 37 0.84 4.98 7.18
C SER A 37 1.62 6.12 7.82
N VAL A 38 0.90 6.99 8.54
CA VAL A 38 1.51 8.05 9.38
C VAL A 38 2.37 7.44 10.51
N SER A 39 2.02 6.24 11.01
CA SER A 39 2.84 5.55 12.02
C SER A 39 4.25 5.24 11.53
N THR A 40 4.45 5.06 10.22
CA THR A 40 5.79 4.86 9.63
C THR A 40 6.65 6.11 9.83
N PHE A 41 6.07 7.31 9.72
CA PHE A 41 6.78 8.56 10.04
C PHE A 41 7.20 8.59 11.50
N VAL A 42 6.27 8.32 12.42
CA VAL A 42 6.57 8.29 13.86
C VAL A 42 7.68 7.29 14.17
N TYR A 43 7.58 6.05 13.70
CA TYR A 43 8.63 5.05 13.94
C TYR A 43 9.96 5.42 13.31
N THR A 44 9.97 6.07 12.14
CA THR A 44 11.22 6.51 11.52
C THR A 44 11.88 7.60 12.37
N THR A 45 11.11 8.57 12.87
CA THR A 45 11.58 9.61 13.78
C THR A 45 12.14 9.02 15.08
N GLU A 46 11.39 8.14 15.75
CA GLU A 46 11.78 7.54 17.03
C GLU A 46 13.02 6.64 16.92
N LEU A 47 13.25 6.03 15.75
CA LEU A 47 14.41 5.18 15.49
C LEU A 47 15.63 5.95 14.94
N GLY A 48 15.58 7.29 14.89
CA GLY A 48 16.67 8.14 14.42
C GLY A 48 16.89 8.12 12.90
N GLY A 49 15.84 7.81 12.13
CA GLY A 49 15.85 7.85 10.67
C GLY A 49 15.63 9.26 10.10
N ASP A 50 15.46 9.33 8.78
CA ASP A 50 15.23 10.60 8.07
C ASP A 50 13.75 11.02 8.12
N GLU A 51 13.45 12.00 8.99
CA GLU A 51 12.11 12.57 9.16
C GLU A 51 11.59 13.26 7.88
N GLY A 52 12.47 13.94 7.14
CA GLY A 52 12.14 14.64 5.92
C GLY A 52 11.73 13.67 4.82
N PHE A 53 12.49 12.60 4.66
CA PHE A 53 12.16 11.53 3.73
C PHE A 53 10.88 10.79 4.13
N ALA A 54 10.71 10.47 5.42
CA ALA A 54 9.54 9.75 5.90
C ALA A 54 8.24 10.55 5.69
N SER A 55 8.24 11.84 6.02
CA SER A 55 7.09 12.73 5.79
C SER A 55 6.79 12.91 4.30
N LEU A 56 7.82 13.08 3.46
CA LEU A 56 7.68 13.15 2.01
C LEU A 56 7.08 11.86 1.45
N ASN A 57 7.51 10.69 1.92
CA ASN A 57 6.98 9.41 1.47
C ASN A 57 5.49 9.26 1.82
N VAL A 58 5.07 9.63 3.04
CA VAL A 58 3.65 9.64 3.43
C VAL A 58 2.84 10.57 2.51
N PHE A 59 3.32 11.79 2.29
CA PHE A 59 2.63 12.76 1.43
C PHE A 59 2.51 12.27 -0.02
N VAL A 60 3.63 11.89 -0.64
CA VAL A 60 3.67 11.45 -2.03
C VAL A 60 2.82 10.21 -2.26
N THR A 61 2.87 9.23 -1.34
CA THR A 61 2.05 8.02 -1.47
C THR A 61 0.57 8.31 -1.27
N THR A 62 0.20 9.23 -0.38
CA THR A 62 -1.19 9.68 -0.20
C THR A 62 -1.74 10.29 -1.49
N VAL A 63 -1.03 11.26 -2.09
CA VAL A 63 -1.46 11.89 -3.35
C VAL A 63 -1.49 10.87 -4.50
N ALA A 64 -0.45 10.04 -4.63
CA ALA A 64 -0.40 9.01 -5.66
C ALA A 64 -1.50 7.95 -5.52
N SER A 65 -1.93 7.66 -4.28
CA SER A 65 -2.95 6.64 -4.02
C SER A 65 -4.32 6.97 -4.61
N ILE A 66 -4.64 8.25 -4.81
CA ILE A 66 -5.91 8.67 -5.41
C ILE A 66 -6.06 8.03 -6.80
N GLY A 67 -5.01 8.13 -7.62
CA GLY A 67 -4.98 7.52 -8.95
C GLY A 67 -4.73 6.02 -8.91
N SER A 68 -3.78 5.56 -8.08
CA SER A 68 -3.40 4.14 -8.09
C SER A 68 -4.49 3.23 -7.53
N LEU A 69 -5.23 3.64 -6.49
CA LEU A 69 -6.34 2.87 -5.97
C LEU A 69 -7.51 2.84 -6.94
N PHE A 70 -7.78 3.94 -7.66
CA PHE A 70 -8.79 3.94 -8.72
C PHE A 70 -8.47 2.89 -9.79
N VAL A 71 -7.23 2.89 -10.29
CA VAL A 71 -6.78 1.90 -11.28
C VAL A 71 -6.81 0.50 -10.70
N LEU A 72 -6.31 0.31 -9.48
CA LEU A 72 -6.27 -0.99 -8.83
C LEU A 72 -7.67 -1.58 -8.68
N ILE A 73 -8.60 -0.84 -8.07
CA ILE A 73 -9.99 -1.27 -7.87
C ILE A 73 -10.65 -1.61 -9.21
N HIS A 74 -10.43 -0.82 -10.27
CA HIS A 74 -10.98 -1.12 -11.59
C HIS A 74 -10.42 -2.42 -12.21
N LEU A 75 -9.20 -2.81 -11.86
CA LEU A 75 -8.56 -4.03 -12.38
C LEU A 75 -8.97 -5.30 -11.62
N ILE A 76 -9.29 -5.19 -10.32
CA ILE A 76 -9.52 -6.35 -9.43
C ILE A 76 -10.93 -6.48 -8.86
N GLY A 77 -11.76 -5.43 -9.00
CA GLY A 77 -13.17 -5.41 -8.62
C GLY A 77 -14.08 -5.61 -9.82
#